data_AF-A0A164N0G7-F1
#
_entry.id   AF-A0A164N0G7-F1
#
_cell.length_a   1.000
_cell.length_b   1.000
_cell.length_c   1.000
_cell.angle_alpha   90.00
_cell.angle_beta   90.00
_cell.angle_gamma   90.00
#
_symmetry.space_group_name_H-M   'P 1'
#
loop_
_entity.id
_entity.type
_entity.pdbx_description
1 polymer ?
#
loop_
_entity_poly.entity_id
_entity_poly.type
_entity_poly.pdbx_seq_one_letter_code
_entity_poly.pdbx_strand_id
1 'polypeptide(L)'
;AVQNPFIPRPNEQSGHWMKPRISLRRQADLVKKARAAGLVHLLPPGPKLGQAVIEEAKKEWETAKLKEGEVEEAGSSRHNVEEGPTIGWAGEWHVRKVAGADIGARLYAGKKRMFKGHKWQRELRKRQAAIGVRLRDMEKRVHRWR
;
A
#
# COMPACT_ATOMS: atom_id res chain seq x y z
N ALA A 1 -14.11 -16.47 -26.95
CA ALA A 1 -12.74 -16.29 -26.42
C ALA A 1 -12.80 -16.20 -24.89
N VAL A 2 -11.91 -16.89 -24.17
CA VAL A 2 -11.88 -16.85 -22.70
C VAL A 2 -11.18 -15.57 -22.24
N GLN A 3 -11.86 -14.74 -21.44
CA GLN A 3 -11.33 -13.45 -20.97
C GLN A 3 -10.30 -13.64 -19.84
N ASN A 4 -9.18 -12.92 -19.91
CA ASN A 4 -8.14 -12.98 -18.88
C ASN A 4 -8.65 -12.46 -17.52
N PRO A 5 -8.60 -13.27 -16.43
CA PRO A 5 -9.09 -12.88 -15.11
C PRO A 5 -8.15 -11.94 -14.34
N PHE A 6 -6.92 -11.73 -14.80
CA PHE A 6 -5.89 -10.94 -14.10
C PHE A 6 -5.90 -9.45 -14.44
N ILE A 7 -6.56 -9.06 -15.54
CA ILE A 7 -6.54 -7.69 -16.06
C ILE A 7 -7.92 -7.04 -15.80
N PRO A 8 -7.96 -5.77 -15.34
CA PRO A 8 -9.21 -5.01 -15.28
C PRO A 8 -9.76 -4.78 -16.69
N ARG A 9 -11.09 -4.67 -16.80
CA ARG A 9 -11.75 -4.46 -18.10
C ARG A 9 -12.73 -3.29 -18.05
N PRO A 10 -12.94 -2.57 -19.15
CA PRO A 10 -13.98 -1.56 -19.20
C PRO A 10 -15.36 -2.23 -19.11
N ASN A 11 -16.30 -1.60 -18.43
CA ASN A 11 -17.72 -1.97 -18.46
C ASN A 11 -18.43 -1.10 -19.49
N GLU A 12 -18.86 -1.70 -20.61
CA GLU A 12 -19.51 -1.00 -21.72
C GLU A 12 -20.79 -0.26 -21.32
N GLN A 13 -21.55 -0.80 -20.36
CA GLN A 13 -22.83 -0.20 -19.93
C GLN A 13 -22.66 0.96 -18.95
N SER A 14 -21.65 0.90 -18.06
CA SER A 14 -21.47 1.91 -17.00
C SER A 14 -20.33 2.88 -17.27
N GLY A 15 -19.48 2.63 -18.27
CA GLY A 15 -18.24 3.37 -18.54
C GLY A 15 -17.15 3.21 -17.48
N HIS A 16 -17.41 2.50 -16.39
CA HIS A 16 -16.45 2.28 -15.31
C HIS A 16 -15.56 1.06 -15.58
N TRP A 17 -14.32 1.10 -15.10
CA TRP A 17 -13.44 -0.08 -15.16
C TRP A 17 -13.83 -1.09 -14.08
N MET A 18 -14.16 -2.30 -14.52
CA MET A 18 -14.25 -3.45 -13.64
C MET A 18 -12.86 -3.86 -13.16
N LYS A 19 -12.78 -4.10 -11.85
CA LYS A 19 -11.61 -4.72 -11.22
C LYS A 19 -11.33 -6.10 -11.84
N PRO A 20 -10.08 -6.57 -11.84
CA PRO A 20 -9.78 -7.93 -12.27
C PRO A 20 -10.57 -8.93 -11.41
N ARG A 21 -11.01 -10.04 -12.01
CA ARG A 21 -11.74 -11.10 -11.29
C ARG A 21 -10.91 -11.66 -10.13
N ILE A 22 -9.59 -11.71 -10.30
CA ILE A 22 -8.64 -12.13 -9.28
C ILE A 22 -7.78 -10.92 -8.90
N SER A 23 -7.84 -10.50 -7.63
CA SER A 23 -7.06 -9.38 -7.09
C SER A 23 -5.55 -9.62 -7.16
N LEU A 24 -4.73 -8.57 -7.21
CA LEU A 24 -3.26 -8.65 -7.28
C LEU A 24 -2.60 -9.55 -6.22
N ARG A 25 -3.12 -9.55 -4.98
CA ARG A 25 -2.64 -10.45 -3.92
C ARG A 25 -2.88 -11.92 -4.30
N ARG A 26 -4.12 -12.26 -4.64
CA ARG A 26 -4.49 -13.62 -5.09
C ARG A 26 -3.76 -14.04 -6.37
N GLN A 27 -3.46 -13.12 -7.28
CA GLN A 27 -2.62 -13.39 -8.44
C GLN A 27 -1.22 -13.83 -8.00
N ALA A 28 -0.60 -13.09 -7.06
CA ALA A 28 0.70 -13.46 -6.51
C ALA A 28 0.68 -14.83 -5.81
N ASP A 29 -0.38 -15.12 -5.05
CA ASP A 29 -0.55 -16.43 -4.40
C ASP A 29 -0.66 -17.57 -5.43
N LEU A 30 -1.40 -17.36 -6.54
CA LEU A 30 -1.49 -18.33 -7.63
C LEU A 30 -0.16 -18.52 -8.34
N VAL A 31 0.56 -17.43 -8.64
CA VAL A 31 1.89 -17.49 -9.26
C VAL A 31 2.87 -18.23 -8.34
N LYS A 32 2.83 -17.98 -7.03
CA LYS A 32 3.68 -18.67 -6.04
C LYS A 32 3.40 -20.18 -6.05
N LYS A 33 2.12 -20.58 -6.04
CA LYS A 33 1.72 -22.00 -6.13
C LYS A 33 2.09 -22.63 -7.46
N ALA A 34 1.89 -21.92 -8.57
CA ALA A 34 2.21 -22.41 -9.91
C ALA A 34 3.72 -22.61 -10.09
N ARG A 35 4.56 -21.71 -9.55
CA ARG A 35 6.01 -21.88 -9.51
C ARG A 35 6.42 -23.12 -8.72
N ALA A 36 5.83 -23.32 -7.53
CA ALA A 36 6.11 -24.50 -6.73
C ALA A 36 5.71 -25.81 -7.44
N ALA A 37 4.69 -25.79 -8.28
CA ALA A 37 4.21 -26.94 -9.04
C ALA A 37 4.81 -27.07 -10.46
N GLY A 38 5.64 -26.11 -10.92
CA GLY A 38 6.14 -26.09 -12.31
C GLY A 38 5.10 -25.74 -13.38
N LEU A 39 3.90 -25.28 -13.00
CA LEU A 39 2.75 -25.04 -13.89
C LEU A 39 2.60 -23.58 -14.34
N VAL A 40 3.69 -22.81 -14.33
CA VAL A 40 3.67 -21.37 -14.63
C VAL A 40 3.20 -21.10 -16.06
N HIS A 41 3.55 -21.99 -16.99
CA HIS A 41 3.22 -21.90 -18.42
C HIS A 41 1.70 -21.95 -18.72
N LEU A 42 0.89 -22.47 -17.79
CA LEU A 42 -0.58 -22.54 -17.92
C LEU A 42 -1.30 -21.27 -17.50
N LEU A 43 -0.64 -20.37 -16.75
CA LEU A 43 -1.28 -19.15 -16.27
C LEU A 43 -1.39 -18.11 -17.40
N PRO A 44 -2.45 -17.29 -17.41
CA PRO A 44 -2.53 -16.16 -18.33
C PRO A 44 -1.55 -15.06 -17.90
N PRO A 45 -1.09 -14.21 -18.85
CA PRO A 45 -0.21 -13.09 -18.53
C PRO A 45 -0.90 -12.05 -17.65
N GLY A 46 -0.13 -11.36 -16.81
CA GLY A 46 -0.67 -10.31 -15.96
C GLY A 46 0.39 -9.49 -15.21
N PRO A 47 -0.02 -8.54 -14.36
CA PRO A 47 0.90 -7.61 -13.68
C PRO A 47 1.96 -8.28 -12.78
N LYS A 48 1.72 -9.52 -12.33
CA LYS A 48 2.65 -10.29 -11.50
C LYS A 48 3.47 -11.32 -12.30
N LEU A 49 3.14 -11.53 -13.57
CA LEU A 49 3.76 -12.53 -14.44
C LEU A 49 3.71 -12.04 -15.89
N GLY A 50 4.86 -11.58 -16.40
CA GLY A 50 4.98 -11.08 -17.77
C GLY A 50 4.78 -12.15 -18.84
N GLN A 51 4.45 -11.74 -20.06
CA GLN A 51 4.26 -12.64 -21.21
C GLN A 51 5.55 -13.41 -21.53
N ALA A 52 6.70 -12.74 -21.55
CA ALA A 52 8.00 -13.35 -21.86
C ALA A 52 8.29 -14.55 -20.95
N VAL A 53 8.12 -14.39 -19.63
CA VAL A 53 8.35 -15.46 -18.64
C VAL A 53 7.43 -16.66 -18.86
N ILE A 54 6.19 -16.43 -19.30
CA ILE A 54 5.24 -17.51 -19.59
C ILE A 54 5.67 -18.24 -20.87
N GLU A 55 6.09 -17.51 -21.90
CA GLU A 55 6.56 -18.09 -23.15
C GLU A 55 7.85 -18.88 -22.98
N GLU A 56 8.78 -18.40 -22.17
CA GLU A 56 9.98 -19.14 -21.76
C GLU A 56 9.60 -20.43 -21.04
N ALA A 57 8.74 -20.36 -20.02
CA ALA A 57 8.27 -21.54 -19.30
C ALA A 57 7.53 -22.53 -20.21
N LYS A 58 6.80 -22.05 -21.24
CA LYS A 58 6.18 -22.90 -22.27
C LYS A 58 7.23 -23.60 -23.11
N LYS A 59 8.26 -22.88 -23.58
CA LYS A 59 9.36 -23.47 -24.35
C LYS A 59 10.08 -24.54 -23.53
N GLU A 60 10.41 -24.25 -22.28
CA GLU A 60 11.03 -25.21 -21.36
C GLU A 60 10.17 -26.47 -21.21
N TRP A 61 8.87 -26.31 -20.97
CA TRP A 61 7.92 -27.43 -20.91
C TRP A 61 7.91 -28.26 -22.19
N GLU A 62 7.81 -27.63 -23.38
CA GLU A 62 7.83 -28.35 -24.66
C GLU A 62 9.17 -29.06 -24.89
N THR A 63 10.30 -28.44 -24.53
CA THR A 63 11.61 -29.10 -24.62
C THR A 63 11.75 -30.27 -23.65
N ALA A 64 11.22 -30.16 -22.42
CA ALA A 64 11.20 -31.25 -21.46
C ALA A 64 10.31 -32.41 -21.93
N LYS A 65 9.14 -32.09 -22.50
CA LYS A 65 8.21 -33.06 -23.09
C LYS A 65 8.81 -33.81 -24.28
N LEU A 66 9.65 -33.14 -25.08
CA LEU A 66 10.39 -33.79 -26.17
C LEU A 66 11.54 -34.66 -25.67
N LYS A 67 12.15 -34.31 -24.52
CA LYS A 67 13.25 -35.08 -23.89
C LYS A 67 12.79 -36.29 -23.08
N GLU A 68 11.51 -36.41 -22.73
CA GLU A 68 10.95 -37.60 -22.06
C GLU A 68 11.09 -38.91 -22.88
N GLY A 69 11.62 -38.86 -24.11
CA GLY A 69 12.03 -40.03 -24.91
C GLY A 69 13.50 -40.46 -24.79
N GLU A 70 14.38 -39.67 -24.15
CA GLU A 70 15.80 -39.99 -23.98
C GLU A 70 16.19 -39.88 -22.50
N VAL A 71 16.54 -41.02 -21.89
CA VAL A 71 16.99 -41.08 -20.49
C VAL A 71 18.47 -40.70 -20.45
N GLU A 72 18.78 -39.50 -19.97
CA GLU A 72 20.11 -39.18 -19.46
C GLU A 72 20.05 -38.51 -18.09
N GLU A 73 20.92 -39.01 -17.20
CA GLU A 73 21.11 -38.55 -15.82
C GLU A 73 21.66 -37.12 -15.78
N ALA A 74 20.82 -36.16 -15.36
CA ALA A 74 21.26 -34.79 -15.15
C ALA A 74 21.68 -34.58 -13.69
N GLY A 75 23.01 -34.50 -13.49
CA GLY A 75 23.65 -34.15 -12.23
C GLY A 75 23.18 -32.81 -11.65
N SER A 76 23.19 -32.77 -10.31
CA SER A 76 22.82 -31.64 -9.46
C SER A 76 23.51 -30.33 -9.88
N SER A 77 22.78 -29.47 -10.59
CA SER A 77 23.21 -28.09 -10.84
C SER A 77 22.95 -27.26 -9.59
N ARG A 78 24.03 -26.88 -8.91
CA ARG A 78 23.98 -25.88 -7.85
C ARG A 78 23.38 -24.60 -8.43
N HIS A 79 22.29 -24.13 -7.86
CA HIS A 79 21.67 -22.85 -8.21
C HIS A 79 22.71 -21.74 -8.10
N ASN A 80 23.20 -21.24 -9.23
CA ASN A 80 23.90 -19.97 -9.28
C ASN A 80 22.85 -18.89 -8.99
N VAL A 81 22.99 -18.23 -7.85
CA VAL A 81 22.22 -17.02 -7.54
C VAL A 81 22.83 -15.92 -8.38
N GLU A 82 22.34 -15.76 -9.61
CA GLU A 82 22.68 -14.61 -10.43
C GLU A 82 22.18 -13.35 -9.69
N GLU A 83 23.13 -12.47 -9.35
CA GLU A 83 22.81 -11.17 -8.79
C GLU A 83 21.97 -10.42 -9.82
N GLY A 84 20.69 -10.24 -9.52
CA GLY A 84 19.74 -9.58 -10.42
C GLY A 84 20.19 -8.15 -10.76
N PRO A 85 19.62 -7.55 -11.82
CA PRO A 85 20.02 -6.22 -12.28
C PRO A 85 19.90 -5.19 -11.16
N THR A 86 21.01 -4.51 -10.87
CA THR A 86 21.08 -3.42 -9.89
C THR A 86 20.05 -2.35 -10.25
N ILE A 87 18.97 -2.26 -9.48
CA ILE A 87 17.93 -1.25 -9.67
C ILE A 87 18.54 0.11 -9.34
N GLY A 88 18.94 0.86 -10.36
CA GLY A 88 19.32 2.26 -10.23
C GLY A 88 18.07 3.08 -9.94
N TRP A 89 17.99 3.66 -8.74
CA TRP A 89 16.97 4.66 -8.45
C TRP A 89 17.21 5.87 -9.35
N ALA A 90 16.35 6.07 -10.35
CA ALA A 90 16.42 7.25 -11.21
C ALA A 90 15.71 8.43 -10.52
N GLY A 91 16.45 9.49 -10.22
CA GLY A 91 15.93 10.75 -9.70
C GLY A 91 16.92 11.50 -8.81
N GLU A 92 17.00 12.81 -8.96
CA GLU A 92 17.73 13.66 -8.04
C GLU A 92 16.92 13.85 -6.74
N TRP A 93 17.54 13.55 -5.59
CA TRP A 93 16.90 13.75 -4.30
C TRP A 93 16.90 15.23 -3.91
N HIS A 94 15.83 15.95 -4.28
CA HIS A 94 15.65 17.33 -3.87
C HIS A 94 15.20 17.44 -2.41
N VAL A 95 16.15 17.68 -1.50
CA VAL A 95 15.84 17.99 -0.09
C VAL A 95 15.13 19.34 0.00
N ARG A 96 13.81 19.32 0.22
CA ARG A 96 13.06 20.55 0.51
C ARG A 96 13.49 21.11 1.88
N LYS A 97 14.11 22.30 1.89
CA LYS A 97 14.36 23.09 3.10
C LYS A 97 13.02 23.60 3.63
N VAL A 98 12.56 23.07 4.77
CA VAL A 98 11.29 23.41 5.42
C VAL A 98 11.59 23.85 6.84
N ALA A 99 10.92 24.90 7.32
CA ALA A 99 11.05 25.36 8.71
C ALA A 99 10.77 24.21 9.69
N GLY A 100 11.58 24.08 10.74
CA GLY A 100 11.45 23.01 11.74
C GLY A 100 11.99 21.65 11.32
N ALA A 101 12.66 21.54 10.16
CA ALA A 101 13.39 20.35 9.74
C ALA A 101 14.49 19.96 10.73
N ASP A 102 15.22 20.95 11.25
CA ASP A 102 16.39 20.74 12.11
C ASP A 102 16.02 20.22 13.51
N ILE A 103 14.78 20.48 13.95
CA ILE A 103 14.24 20.10 15.27
C ILE A 103 13.35 18.83 15.15
N GLY A 104 13.15 18.29 13.94
CA GLY A 104 12.24 17.17 13.69
C GLY A 104 10.74 17.54 13.75
N ALA A 105 10.40 18.82 13.86
CA ALA A 105 9.04 19.35 14.02
C ALA A 105 8.50 20.05 12.75
N ARG A 106 8.81 19.50 11.56
CA ARG A 106 8.42 20.06 10.25
C ARG A 106 6.92 20.36 10.12
N LEU A 107 6.08 19.49 10.67
CA LEU A 107 4.63 19.59 10.55
C LEU A 107 4.04 20.77 11.34
N TYR A 108 4.77 21.29 12.34
CA TYR A 108 4.28 22.23 13.35
C TYR A 108 5.00 23.59 13.40
N ALA A 109 6.15 23.71 12.75
CA ALA A 109 6.92 24.94 12.72
C ALA A 109 6.16 26.07 12.00
N GLY A 110 6.03 27.21 12.68
CA GLY A 110 5.49 28.44 12.08
C GLY A 110 3.96 28.62 12.09
N LYS A 111 3.13 27.66 12.56
CA LYS A 111 1.69 27.96 12.78
C LYS A 111 1.37 28.23 14.25
N LYS A 112 0.61 29.30 14.47
CA LYS A 112 0.22 29.78 15.81
C LYS A 112 -0.62 28.80 16.63
N ARG A 113 -1.48 27.95 16.03
CA ARG A 113 -2.32 26.96 16.74
C ARG A 113 -2.62 25.76 15.84
N MET A 114 -2.10 24.59 16.19
CA MET A 114 -2.31 23.34 15.42
C MET A 114 -3.18 22.32 16.15
N PHE A 115 -3.32 22.43 17.47
CA PHE A 115 -4.20 21.57 18.26
C PHE A 115 -5.42 22.36 18.74
N LYS A 116 -6.62 21.85 18.45
CA LYS A 116 -7.89 22.49 18.84
C LYS A 116 -8.05 22.54 20.36
N GLY A 117 -7.41 21.60 21.08
CA GLY A 117 -7.65 21.36 22.50
C GLY A 117 -8.92 20.55 22.72
N HIS A 118 -8.97 19.81 23.84
CA HIS A 118 -10.20 19.18 24.29
C HIS A 118 -11.26 20.24 24.59
N LYS A 119 -12.55 19.88 24.49
CA LYS A 119 -13.66 20.83 24.69
C LYS A 119 -13.52 21.62 26.00
N TRP A 120 -13.11 20.96 27.09
CA TRP A 120 -12.91 21.61 28.39
C TRP A 120 -11.81 22.67 28.39
N GLN A 121 -10.69 22.45 27.69
CA GLN A 121 -9.60 23.42 27.59
C GLN A 121 -10.04 24.69 26.84
N ARG A 122 -10.84 24.52 25.79
CA ARG A 122 -11.39 25.64 25.01
C ARG A 122 -12.40 26.46 25.80
N GLU A 123 -13.21 25.78 26.60
CA GLU A 123 -14.24 26.40 27.42
C GLU A 123 -13.72 26.92 28.76
N LEU A 124 -12.51 26.53 29.18
CA LEU A 124 -11.93 26.83 30.49
C LEU A 124 -11.99 28.32 30.80
N ARG A 125 -11.55 29.18 29.87
CA ARG A 125 -11.59 30.64 30.04
C ARG A 125 -13.02 31.17 30.24
N LYS A 126 -13.99 30.67 29.46
CA LYS A 126 -15.40 31.05 29.59
C LYS A 126 -15.98 30.58 30.92
N ARG A 127 -15.66 29.35 31.35
CA ARG A 127 -16.09 28.79 32.64
C ARG A 127 -15.52 29.57 33.81
N GLN A 128 -14.22 29.89 33.79
CA GLN A 128 -13.57 30.70 34.82
C GLN A 128 -14.20 32.10 34.92
N ALA A 129 -14.49 32.75 33.79
CA ALA A 129 -15.18 34.05 33.78
C ALA A 129 -16.60 33.96 34.40
N ALA A 130 -17.37 32.92 34.06
CA ALA A 130 -18.69 32.70 34.62
C ALA A 130 -18.65 32.42 36.13
N ILE A 131 -17.65 31.66 36.60
CA ILE A 131 -17.40 31.43 38.04
C ILE A 131 -17.09 32.76 38.73
N GLY A 132 -16.21 33.58 38.16
CA GLY A 132 -15.87 34.90 38.70
C GLY A 132 -17.09 35.80 38.87
N VAL A 133 -17.95 35.91 37.85
CA VAL A 133 -19.20 36.69 37.92
C VAL A 133 -20.09 36.18 39.05
N ARG A 134 -20.28 34.86 39.15
CA ARG A 134 -21.12 34.24 40.17
C ARG A 134 -20.60 34.50 41.58
N LEU A 135 -19.28 34.47 41.78
CA LEU A 135 -18.65 34.76 43.07
C LEU A 135 -18.82 36.23 43.45
N ARG A 136 -18.71 37.17 42.50
CA ARG A 136 -18.94 38.61 42.77
C ARG A 136 -20.34 38.88 43.34
N ASP A 137 -21.36 38.23 42.79
CA ASP A 137 -22.75 38.42 43.23
C ASP A 137 -23.19 37.36 44.27
N MET A 138 -22.26 36.68 44.95
CA MET A 138 -22.57 35.62 45.90
C MET A 138 -23.29 36.16 47.14
N GLU A 139 -22.76 37.21 47.76
CA GLU A 139 -23.32 37.79 49.00
C GLU A 139 -24.77 38.24 48.81
N LYS A 140 -25.06 38.95 47.72
CA LYS A 140 -26.43 39.39 47.37
C LYS A 140 -27.40 38.21 47.21
N ARG A 141 -26.94 37.07 46.67
CA ARG A 141 -27.77 35.86 46.53
C ARG A 141 -28.02 35.19 47.87
N VAL A 142 -27.04 35.17 48.77
CA VAL A 142 -27.22 34.67 50.13
C VAL A 142 -28.22 35.53 50.90
N HIS A 143 -28.09 36.87 50.81
CA HIS A 143 -29.03 37.80 51.43
C HIS A 143 -30.45 37.72 50.88
N ARG A 144 -30.63 37.35 49.60
CA ARG A 144 -31.96 37.14 49.01
C ARG A 144 -32.62 35.84 49.46
N TRP A 145 -31.81 34.82 49.73
CA TRP A 145 -32.31 33.49 50.08
C TRP A 145 -32.62 33.34 51.56
N ARG A 146 -31.81 33.98 52.41
CA ARG A 146 -32.11 34.17 53.83
C ARG A 146 -33.31 35.08 54.01
#